data_AF-A0A0F2CBY0-F1
#
_entry.id   AF-A0A0F2CBY0-F1
#
_cell.length_a   1.000
_cell.length_b   1.000
_cell.length_c   1.000
_cell.angle_alpha   90.00
_cell.angle_beta   90.00
_cell.angle_gamma   90.00
#
_symmetry.space_group_name_H-M   'P 1'
#
loop_
_entity.id
_entity.type
_entity.pdbx_description
1 polymer ?
#
loop_
_entity_poly.entity_id
_entity_poly.type
_entity_poly.pdbx_seq_one_letter_code
_entity_poly.pdbx_strand_id
1 'polypeptide(L)' 'MDGIAAAGGTILQLPYEFPGGRRLHFADPSGNELGAWASQ' A
#
# COMPACT_ATOMS: atom_id res chain seq x y z
N MET A 1 -3.97 -5.21 -3.77
CA MET A 1 -4.69 -3.96 -4.08
C MET A 1 -6.19 -4.12 -3.84
N ASP A 2 -6.80 -5.18 -4.36
CA ASP A 2 -8.21 -5.54 -4.07
C ASP A 2 -8.55 -5.55 -2.58
N GLY A 3 -7.75 -6.23 -1.75
CA GLY A 3 -7.97 -6.23 -0.29
C GLY A 3 -7.89 -4.87 0.41
N ILE A 4 -7.14 -3.90 -0.15
CA ILE A 4 -7.07 -2.53 0.40
C ILE A 4 -8.37 -1.80 0.09
N ALA A 5 -8.84 -1.87 -1.17
CA ALA A 5 -10.11 -1.27 -1.57
C ALA A 5 -11.31 -1.93 -0.87
N ALA A 6 -11.31 -3.26 -0.71
CA ALA A 6 -12.35 -4.00 0.00
C ALA A 6 -12.42 -3.62 1.49
N ALA A 7 -11.28 -3.27 2.10
CA ALA A 7 -11.22 -2.77 3.47
C ALA A 7 -11.57 -1.27 3.58
N GLY A 8 -11.89 -0.59 2.47
CA GLY A 8 -12.18 0.85 2.43
C GLY A 8 -10.93 1.75 2.43
N GLY A 9 -9.74 1.17 2.22
CA GLY A 9 -8.50 1.90 2.11
C GLY A 9 -8.31 2.53 0.72
N THR A 10 -7.48 3.57 0.67
CA THR A 10 -7.17 4.33 -0.55
C THR A 10 -5.69 4.18 -0.90
N ILE A 11 -5.38 3.72 -2.12
CA ILE A 11 -3.99 3.69 -2.60
C ILE A 11 -3.51 5.13 -2.81
N LEU A 12 -2.45 5.53 -2.11
CA LEU A 12 -1.86 6.88 -2.22
C LEU A 12 -0.69 6.88 -3.19
N GLN A 13 0.10 5.80 -3.20
CA GLN A 13 1.20 5.62 -4.13
C GLN A 13 1.20 4.19 -4.63
N LEU A 14 1.15 4.02 -5.95
CA LEU A 14 1.20 2.71 -6.59
C LEU A 14 2.50 1.95 -6.23
N PRO A 15 2.48 0.61 -6.29
CA PRO A 15 3.66 -0.18 -5.98
C PRO A 15 4.85 0.21 -6.86
N TYR A 16 5.97 0.58 -6.25
CA TYR A 16 7.18 1.01 -6.95
C TYR A 16 8.40 0.21 -6.49
N GLU A 17 9.37 0.05 -7.40
CA GLU A 17 10.60 -0.68 -7.13
C GLU A 17 11.40 0.03 -6.04
N PHE A 18 11.84 -0.75 -5.06
CA PHE A 18 12.66 -0.28 -3.96
C PHE A 18 13.76 -1.32 -3.72
N PRO A 19 14.98 -0.92 -3.32
CA PRO A 19 16.04 -1.89 -3.04
C PRO A 19 15.55 -3.03 -2.12
N GLY A 20 15.64 -4.27 -2.60
CA GLY A 20 15.19 -5.46 -1.87
C GLY A 20 13.71 -5.83 -2.02
N GLY A 21 12.92 -5.15 -2.85
CA GLY A 21 11.54 -5.58 -3.15
C GLY A 21 10.67 -4.50 -3.76
N ARG A 22 9.39 -4.48 -3.39
CA ARG A 22 8.44 -3.46 -3.83
C ARG A 22 7.76 -2.81 -2.63
N ARG A 23 7.58 -1.49 -2.69
CA ARG A 23 6.84 -0.72 -1.67
C ARG A 23 5.55 -0.17 -2.24
N LEU A 24 4.52 -0.11 -1.39
CA LEU A 24 3.19 0.43 -1.68
C LEU A 24 2.77 1.32 -0.51
N HIS A 25 2.22 2.50 -0.78
CA HIS A 25 1.63 3.36 0.26
C HIS A 25 0.12 3.48 0.05
N PHE A 26 -0.63 3.38 1.14
CA PHE A 26 -2.08 3.52 1.14
C PHE A 26 -2.56 4.12 2.47
N ALA A 27 -3.71 4.78 2.45
CA ALA A 27 -4.42 5.18 3.65
C ALA A 27 -5.46 4.13 4.03
N ASP A 28 -5.64 3.88 5.32
CA ASP A 28 -6.81 3.15 5.83
C ASP A 28 -8.06 4.05 5.86
N PRO A 29 -9.27 3.51 6.09
CA PRO A 29 -10.51 4.30 6.16
C PRO A 29 -10.50 5.46 7.17
N SER A 30 -9.70 5.34 8.23
CA SER A 30 -9.51 6.35 9.27
C SER A 30 -8.54 7.46 8.86
N GLY A 31 -7.91 7.33 7.69
CA GLY A 31 -6.95 8.29 7.14
C GLY A 31 -5.51 8.10 7.61
N ASN A 32 -5.16 6.99 8.28
CA ASN A 32 -3.76 6.74 8.63
C ASN A 32 -2.99 6.24 7.42
N GLU A 33 -1.80 6.80 7.21
CA GLU A 33 -0.89 6.37 6.15
C GLU A 33 -0.10 5.13 6.53
N LEU A 34 -0.14 4.12 5.68
CA LEU A 34 0.49 2.82 5.89
C LEU A 34 1.34 2.44 4.68
N GLY A 35 2.52 1.87 4.96
CA GLY A 35 3.44 1.33 3.97
C GLY A 35 3.48 -0.19 4.02
N ALA A 36 3.20 -0.84 2.89
CA ALA A 36 3.39 -2.29 2.72
C ALA A 36 4.64 -2.57 1.88
N TRP A 37 5.43 -3.56 2.32
CA TRP A 37 6.58 -4.08 1.59
C TRP A 37 6.37 -5.56 1.26
N ALA A 38 6.79 -5.95 0.05
CA ALA A 38 6.85 -7.34 -0.36
C ALA A 38 8.28 -7.66 -0.84
N SER A 39 8.89 -8.69 -0.24
CA SER A 39 10.00 -9.42 -0.86
C SER A 39 9.51 -10.20 -2.07
N GLN A 40 10.35 -10.29 -3.08
CA GLN A 40 10.12 -11.18 -4.23
C GLN A 40 10.17 -12.65 -3.82
#